data_AF-W2TJ80-F1
#
_entry.id   AF-W2TJ80-F1
#
_cell.length_a   1.000
_cell.length_b   1.000
_cell.length_c   1.000
_cell.angle_alpha   90.00
_cell.angle_beta   90.00
_cell.angle_gamma   90.00
#
_symmetry.space_group_name_H-M   'P 1'
#
loop_
_entity.id
_entity.type
_entity.pdbx_description
1 polymer ?
#
loop_
_entity_poly.entity_id
_entity_poly.type
_entity_poly.pdbx_seq_one_letter_code
_entity_poly.pdbx_strand_id
1 'polypeptide(L)'
;MAYNNLLKNITVDGVTFKYYDLPALKDPRYDELPISIRYVLEAAVRHCDGFHVLASDVETILDWKQSQKTHLEILFKPARVILQDFT
;
A
#
# COMPACT_ATOMS: atom_id res chain seq x y z
N MET A 1 -3.27 -9.87 9.89
CA MET A 1 -3.33 -8.54 9.27
C MET A 1 -4.56 -8.50 8.37
N ALA A 2 -5.20 -7.34 8.24
CA ALA A 2 -6.52 -7.22 7.58
C ALA A 2 -6.53 -7.73 6.14
N TYR A 3 -5.40 -7.65 5.42
CA TYR A 3 -5.28 -7.96 4.00
C TYR A 3 -4.52 -9.26 3.69
N ASN A 4 -4.44 -10.20 4.64
CA ASN A 4 -3.76 -11.49 4.45
C ASN A 4 -4.34 -12.31 3.27
N ASN A 5 -5.60 -12.09 2.91
CA ASN A 5 -6.27 -12.71 1.76
C ASN A 5 -5.66 -12.31 0.40
N LEU A 6 -4.90 -11.21 0.34
CA LEU A 6 -4.22 -10.75 -0.88
C LEU A 6 -2.81 -11.32 -1.02
N LEU A 7 -2.30 -12.04 -0.01
CA LEU A 7 -0.94 -12.56 -0.01
C LEU A 7 -0.82 -13.74 -0.99
N LYS A 8 0.01 -13.58 -2.02
CA LYS A 8 0.29 -14.60 -3.04
C LYS A 8 1.76 -14.97 -3.05
N ASN A 9 2.04 -16.14 -3.61
CA ASN A 9 3.40 -16.62 -3.83
C ASN A 9 3.84 -16.30 -5.26
N ILE A 10 5.12 -15.96 -5.43
CA ILE A 10 5.78 -15.85 -6.73
C ILE A 10 7.09 -16.64 -6.67
N THR A 11 7.34 -17.48 -7.67
CA THR A 11 8.59 -18.25 -7.77
C THR A 11 9.47 -17.61 -8.82
N VAL A 12 10.69 -17.23 -8.42
CA VAL A 12 11.71 -16.64 -9.29
C VAL A 12 13.00 -17.42 -9.06
N ASP A 13 13.59 -17.97 -10.13
CA ASP A 13 14.83 -18.75 -10.09
C ASP A 13 14.84 -19.87 -9.02
N GLY A 14 13.70 -20.54 -8.85
CA GLY A 14 13.53 -21.62 -7.87
C GLY A 14 13.32 -21.17 -6.43
N VAL A 15 13.37 -19.87 -6.14
CA VAL A 15 13.10 -19.30 -4.82
C VAL A 15 11.66 -18.78 -4.76
N THR A 16 10.94 -19.14 -3.71
CA THR A 16 9.55 -18.69 -3.51
C THR A 16 9.50 -17.46 -2.60
N PHE A 17 8.93 -16.38 -3.11
CA PHE A 17 8.68 -15.14 -2.40
C PHE A 17 7.18 -14.94 -2.19
N LYS A 18 6.82 -14.08 -1.24
CA LYS A 18 5.45 -13.65 -0.99
C LYS A 18 5.28 -12.18 -1.36
N TYR A 19 4.15 -11.83 -1.94
CA TYR A 19 3.80 -10.45 -2.26
C TYR A 19 2.29 -10.22 -2.06
N TYR A 20 1.89 -8.96 -1.87
CA TYR A 20 0.49 -8.57 -1.80
C TYR A 20 -0.02 -8.25 -3.21
N ASP A 21 -0.99 -9.03 -3.68
CA ASP A 21 -1.62 -8.83 -4.99
C ASP A 21 -2.73 -7.77 -4.90
N LEU A 22 -2.37 -6.50 -5.10
CA LEU A 22 -3.32 -5.39 -5.05
C LEU A 22 -4.47 -5.49 -6.07
N PRO A 23 -4.25 -5.93 -7.32
CA PRO A 23 -5.35 -6.23 -8.24
C PRO A 23 -6.42 -7.18 -7.68
N ALA A 24 -6.07 -8.06 -6.73
CA ALA A 24 -7.03 -8.95 -6.09
C ALA A 24 -8.03 -8.24 -5.14
N LEU A 25 -7.87 -6.93 -4.90
CA LEU A 25 -8.88 -6.08 -4.26
C LEU A 25 -10.18 -5.99 -5.08
N LYS A 26 -10.11 -6.22 -6.40
CA LYS A 26 -11.27 -6.16 -7.32
C LYS A 26 -12.04 -4.83 -7.25
N ASP A 27 -11.32 -3.74 -7.01
CA ASP A 27 -11.90 -2.39 -6.97
C ASP A 27 -11.49 -1.62 -8.23
N PRO A 28 -12.43 -1.12 -9.05
CA PRO A 28 -12.11 -0.39 -10.28
C PRO A 28 -11.33 0.91 -10.02
N ARG A 29 -11.44 1.49 -8.80
CA ARG A 29 -10.69 2.70 -8.44
C ARG A 29 -9.17 2.47 -8.49
N TYR A 30 -8.71 1.24 -8.22
CA TYR A 30 -7.30 0.88 -8.29
C TYR A 30 -6.67 1.19 -9.66
N ASP A 31 -7.42 0.93 -10.74
CA ASP A 31 -6.92 1.14 -12.10
C ASP A 31 -6.84 2.63 -12.46
N GLU A 32 -7.66 3.47 -11.83
CA GLU A 32 -7.61 4.94 -11.96
C GLU A 32 -6.46 5.58 -11.16
N LEU A 33 -5.86 4.86 -10.21
CA LEU A 33 -4.82 5.43 -9.34
C LEU A 33 -3.53 5.75 -10.13
N PRO A 34 -2.96 6.96 -9.92
CA PRO A 34 -1.60 7.24 -10.38
C PRO A 34 -0.61 6.23 -9.80
N ILE A 35 0.42 5.89 -10.58
CA ILE A 35 1.39 4.85 -10.17
C ILE A 35 2.09 5.17 -8.84
N SER A 36 2.33 6.46 -8.55
CA SER A 36 2.89 6.91 -7.26
C SER A 36 1.98 6.55 -6.09
N ILE A 37 0.65 6.70 -6.24
CA ILE A 37 -0.34 6.38 -5.22
C ILE A 37 -0.46 4.86 -5.05
N ARG A 38 -0.27 4.07 -6.11
CA ARG A 38 -0.23 2.60 -6.00
C ARG A 38 0.90 2.11 -5.09
N TYR A 39 2.05 2.77 -5.07
CA TYR A 39 3.13 2.43 -4.12
C TYR A 39 2.74 2.74 -2.66
N VAL A 40 2.05 3.85 -2.43
CA VAL A 40 1.57 4.21 -1.09
C VAL A 40 0.49 3.23 -0.63
N LEU A 41 -0.42 2.84 -1.54
CA LEU A 41 -1.44 1.82 -1.30
C LEU A 41 -0.82 0.47 -0.92
N GLU A 42 0.23 0.02 -1.64
CA GLU A 42 0.96 -1.21 -1.30
C GLU A 42 1.50 -1.16 0.12
N ALA A 43 2.17 -0.07 0.46
CA ALA A 43 2.76 0.10 1.78
C ALA A 43 1.69 0.07 2.88
N ALA A 44 0.54 0.73 2.65
CA ALA A 44 -0.56 0.72 3.59
C ALA A 44 -1.18 -0.67 3.75
N VAL A 45 -1.43 -1.39 2.66
CA VAL A 45 -1.98 -2.77 2.68
C VAL A 45 -1.04 -3.72 3.41
N ARG A 46 0.26 -3.67 3.11
CA ARG A 46 1.28 -4.55 3.72
C ARG A 46 1.49 -4.29 5.20
N HIS A 47 1.34 -3.03 5.64
CA HIS A 47 1.56 -2.63 7.02
C HIS A 47 0.28 -2.42 7.84
N CYS A 48 -0.89 -2.77 7.31
CA CYS A 48 -2.16 -2.63 8.01
C CYS A 48 -2.22 -3.57 9.23
N ASP A 49 -1.94 -2.97 10.38
CA ASP A 49 -1.89 -3.60 11.70
C ASP A 49 -3.12 -3.27 12.55
N GLY A 50 -3.97 -2.33 12.12
CA GLY A 50 -5.15 -1.88 12.86
C GLY A 50 -4.81 -0.95 14.03
N PHE A 51 -3.58 -0.48 14.13
CA PHE A 51 -3.14 0.45 15.16
C PHE A 51 -2.43 1.67 14.56
N HIS A 52 -1.31 1.46 13.86
CA HIS A 52 -0.62 2.53 13.14
C HIS A 52 -1.20 2.71 11.74
N VAL A 53 -1.52 1.62 11.04
CA VAL A 53 -2.13 1.72 9.71
C VAL A 53 -3.48 1.03 9.79
N LEU A 54 -4.52 1.84 9.67
CA LEU A 54 -5.90 1.42 9.79
C LEU A 54 -6.45 1.00 8.42
N ALA A 55 -7.48 0.16 8.43
CA ALA A 55 -8.20 -0.19 7.20
C ALA A 55 -8.82 1.06 6.54
N SER A 56 -9.20 2.07 7.33
CA SER A 56 -9.67 3.37 6.83
C SER A 56 -8.62 4.12 6.03
N ASP A 57 -7.33 3.96 6.34
CA ASP A 57 -6.25 4.63 5.62
C ASP A 57 -6.13 4.02 4.21
N VAL A 58 -6.25 2.69 4.11
CA VAL A 58 -6.26 1.98 2.82
C VAL A 58 -7.45 2.42 1.97
N GLU A 59 -8.65 2.55 2.56
CA GLU A 59 -9.83 3.07 1.86
C GLU A 59 -9.64 4.52 1.41
N THR A 60 -9.05 5.37 2.26
CA THR A 60 -8.76 6.77 1.94
C THR A 60 -7.79 6.89 0.75
N ILE A 61 -6.81 5.99 0.67
CA ILE A 61 -5.86 5.93 -0.45
C ILE A 61 -6.54 5.38 -1.72
N LEU A 62 -7.44 4.39 -1.60
CA LEU A 62 -8.23 3.91 -2.74
C LEU A 62 -9.16 4.99 -3.29
N ASP A 63 -9.75 5.82 -2.43
CA ASP A 63 -10.58 6.96 -2.82
C ASP A 63 -9.77 8.24 -3.11
N TRP A 64 -8.52 8.09 -3.57
CA TRP A 64 -7.59 9.20 -3.85
C TRP A 64 -8.21 10.36 -4.64
N LYS A 65 -9.10 10.05 -5.61
CA LYS A 65 -9.77 11.03 -6.46
C LYS A 65 -10.55 12.08 -5.65
N GLN A 66 -11.15 11.67 -4.54
CA GLN A 66 -11.89 12.56 -3.63
C GLN A 66 -11.00 13.00 -2.47
N SER A 67 -10.26 12.09 -1.85
CA SER A 67 -9.49 12.36 -0.63
C SER A 67 -8.36 13.38 -0.85
N GLN A 68 -7.82 13.49 -2.07
CA GLN A 68 -6.85 14.53 -2.41
C GLN A 68 -7.40 15.97 -2.27
N LYS A 69 -8.72 16.16 -2.33
CA LYS A 69 -9.37 17.48 -2.21
C LYS A 69 -9.68 17.83 -0.76
N THR A 70 -9.75 16.83 0.12
CA THR A 70 -10.16 16.98 1.52
C THR A 70 -8.97 17.05 2.48
N HIS A 71 -7.74 17.09 1.97
CA HIS A 71 -6.51 17.19 2.75
C HIS A 71 -6.41 16.14 3.89
N LEU A 72 -6.87 14.92 3.61
CA LEU A 72 -6.76 13.83 4.59
C LEU A 72 -5.30 13.38 4.74
N GLU A 73 -4.86 13.24 5.98
CA GLU A 73 -3.54 12.71 6.29
C GLU A 73 -3.54 11.18 6.22
N ILE A 74 -2.44 10.63 5.71
CA ILE A 74 -2.20 9.18 5.63
C ILE A 74 -0.82 8.85 6.18
N LEU A 75 -0.72 7.70 6.85
CA LEU A 75 0.57 7.20 7.34
C LEU A 75 1.30 6.41 6.26
N PHE A 76 2.55 6.80 6.00
CA PHE A 76 3.41 6.14 5.01
C PHE A 76 4.69 5.60 5.66
N LYS A 77 4.89 4.28 5.57
CA LYS A 77 6.09 3.60 6.08
C LYS A 77 7.01 3.24 4.90
N PRO A 78 8.09 4.01 4.65
CA PRO A 78 9.01 3.73 3.55
C PRO A 78 9.78 2.42 3.78
N ALA A 79 10.24 1.80 2.70
CA ALA A 79 10.98 0.54 2.78
C ALA A 79 12.42 0.69 3.33
N ARG A 80 13.03 1.87 3.14
CA ARG A 80 14.41 2.16 3.57
C ARG A 80 14.61 3.65 3.74
N VAL A 81 15.62 4.00 4.54
CA VAL A 81 16.11 5.37 4.72
C VAL A 81 17.55 5.41 4.19
N ILE A 82 17.92 6.50 3.52
CA ILE A 82 19.30 6.80 3.13
C ILE A 82 19.70 8.04 3.93
N LEU A 83 20.86 7.99 4.57
CA LEU A 83 21.41 9.10 5.35
C LEU A 83 22.64 9.67 4.65
N GLN A 84 22.87 10.97 4.79
CA GLN A 84 24.07 11.66 4.36
C GLN A 84 24.75 12.29 5.57
N ASP A 85 26.08 12.42 5.55
CA ASP A 85 26.91 12.89 6.66
C ASP A 85 26.54 14.27 7.25
N PHE A 86 25.75 15.10 6.54
CA PHE A 86 25.35 16.45 6.98
C PHE A 86 23.86 16.59 7.34
N THR A 87 23.14 15.48 7.53
CA THR A 87 21.71 15.45 7.85
C THR A 87 21.41 14.64 9.10
#